data_AF-A0A9P0X7M4-F1
#
_entry.id   AF-A0A9P0X7M4-F1
#
_cell.length_a   1.000
_cell.length_b   1.000
_cell.length_c   1.000
_cell.angle_alpha   90.00
_cell.angle_beta   90.00
_cell.angle_gamma   90.00
#
_symmetry.space_group_name_H-M   'P 1'
#
loop_
_entity.id
_entity.type
_entity.pdbx_description
1 polymer ?
#
loop_
_entity_poly.entity_id
_entity_poly.type
_entity_poly.pdbx_seq_one_letter_code
_entity_poly.pdbx_strand_id
1 'polypeptide(L)'
;MGRILLLICCVSFTYGWRPTNEIKLGEVTDFESRISDNLQEDAQLDVEGLVNKYGYPFEHHHVITQDGYILGLHRIPHGRDQNNTPGKRPAVLVMHGLLSSSADYVIMGPGTALGKHKVYTN
;
A
#
# COMPACT_ATOMS: atom_id res chain seq x y z
N MET A 1 31.16 10.82 -42.28
CA MET A 1 31.14 11.80 -41.17
C MET A 1 30.00 11.54 -40.17
N GLY A 2 28.75 11.28 -40.59
CA GLY A 2 27.60 11.13 -39.64
C GLY A 2 27.51 9.85 -38.78
N ARG A 3 28.11 8.72 -39.18
CA ARG A 3 27.99 7.43 -38.44
C ARG A 3 28.86 7.34 -37.19
N ILE A 4 29.98 8.07 -37.16
CA ILE A 4 30.91 8.12 -36.01
C ILE A 4 30.35 9.01 -34.89
N LEU A 5 29.66 10.09 -35.25
CA LEU A 5 29.02 11.01 -34.30
C LEU A 5 27.88 10.33 -33.52
N LEU A 6 27.11 9.45 -34.18
CA LEU A 6 26.03 8.69 -33.55
C LEU A 6 26.56 7.70 -32.50
N LEU A 7 27.67 7.01 -32.82
CA LEU A 7 28.29 6.07 -31.88
C LEU A 7 28.86 6.79 -30.67
N ILE A 8 29.51 7.94 -30.83
CA ILE A 8 30.02 8.77 -29.73
C ILE A 8 28.87 9.26 -28.82
N CYS A 9 27.72 9.61 -29.41
CA CYS A 9 26.52 9.97 -28.64
C CYS A 9 25.98 8.78 -27.82
N CYS A 10 25.93 7.59 -28.41
CA CYS A 10 25.46 6.38 -27.71
C CYS A 10 26.34 6.01 -26.51
N VAL A 11 27.67 6.06 -26.63
CA VAL A 11 28.54 5.77 -25.47
C VAL A 11 28.41 6.85 -24.39
N SER A 12 28.38 8.14 -24.75
CA SER A 12 28.18 9.22 -23.78
C SER A 12 26.83 9.14 -23.07
N PHE A 13 25.77 8.69 -23.74
CA PHE A 13 24.47 8.49 -23.11
C PHE A 13 24.48 7.31 -22.13
N THR A 14 25.20 6.23 -22.45
CA THR A 14 25.34 5.08 -21.53
C THR A 14 26.27 5.35 -20.34
N TYR A 15 27.30 6.19 -20.51
CA TYR A 15 28.21 6.56 -19.41
C TYR A 15 27.69 7.73 -18.56
N GLY A 16 26.89 8.63 -19.16
CA GLY A 16 26.31 9.80 -18.50
C GLY A 16 25.03 9.50 -17.70
N TRP A 17 24.37 8.38 -17.96
CA TRP A 17 23.22 7.91 -17.17
C TRP A 17 23.66 6.93 -16.06
N ARG A 18 24.73 7.27 -15.34
CA ARG A 18 24.95 6.71 -14.00
C ARG A 18 24.14 7.58 -13.04
N PRO A 19 23.06 7.07 -12.41
CA PRO A 19 22.39 7.81 -11.35
C PRO A 19 23.43 8.11 -10.26
N THR A 20 23.79 9.38 -10.10
CA THR A 20 24.70 9.87 -9.04
C THR A 20 24.04 9.93 -7.68
N ASN A 21 22.82 9.42 -7.58
CA ASN A 21 22.15 9.19 -6.32
C ASN A 21 22.80 7.95 -5.73
N GLU A 22 23.72 8.14 -4.78
CA GLU A 22 24.05 7.07 -3.85
C GLU A 22 22.72 6.52 -3.32
N ILE A 23 22.39 5.28 -3.69
CA ILE A 23 21.45 4.50 -2.91
C ILE A 23 22.18 4.34 -1.59
N LYS A 24 21.89 5.23 -0.64
CA LYS A 24 22.22 4.97 0.75
C LYS A 24 21.59 3.63 1.03
N LEU A 25 22.41 2.60 1.22
CA LEU A 25 21.98 1.36 1.82
C LEU A 25 21.57 1.76 3.24
N GLY A 26 20.34 2.25 3.36
CA GLY A 26 19.65 2.33 4.62
C GLY A 26 19.74 0.92 5.20
N GLU A 27 20.24 0.86 6.42
CA GLU A 27 20.41 -0.36 7.18
C GLU A 27 19.14 -1.22 7.05
N VAL A 28 19.30 -2.50 6.71
CA VAL A 28 18.20 -3.47 6.49
C VAL A 28 17.35 -3.67 7.76
N THR A 29 17.69 -3.00 8.87
CA THR A 29 16.95 -2.94 10.13
C THR A 29 15.58 -2.25 10.02
N ASP A 30 15.33 -1.42 9.01
CA ASP A 30 14.01 -0.80 8.78
C ASP A 30 12.97 -1.79 8.22
N PHE A 31 13.40 -2.96 7.73
CA PHE A 31 12.45 -3.99 7.28
C PHE A 31 11.78 -4.69 8.46
N GLU A 32 12.55 -5.03 9.49
CA GLU A 32 12.04 -5.73 10.69
C GLU A 32 11.07 -4.84 11.48
N SER A 33 11.28 -3.52 11.53
CA SER A 33 10.38 -2.56 12.20
C SER A 33 8.99 -2.47 11.56
N ARG A 34 8.87 -2.91 10.30
CA ARG A 34 7.65 -2.85 9.48
C ARG A 34 6.86 -4.15 9.48
N ILE A 35 7.43 -5.22 10.03
CA ILE A 35 6.80 -6.53 10.15
C ILE A 35 5.94 -6.55 11.41
N SER A 36 4.78 -7.21 11.33
CA SER A 36 3.91 -7.45 12.49
C SER A 36 4.63 -8.21 13.59
N ASP A 37 4.47 -7.77 14.84
CA ASP A 37 4.99 -8.45 16.04
C ASP A 37 4.45 -9.89 16.18
N ASN A 38 3.33 -10.24 15.53
CA ASN A 38 2.73 -11.57 15.60
C ASN A 38 2.10 -12.02 14.26
N LEU A 39 2.98 -12.37 13.31
CA LEU A 39 2.60 -12.88 11.98
C LEU A 39 1.74 -14.16 12.02
N GLN A 40 1.99 -15.06 12.97
CA GLN A 40 1.26 -16.33 13.05
C GLN A 40 -0.21 -16.11 13.35
N GLU A 41 -0.51 -15.15 14.23
CA GLU A 41 -1.87 -14.74 14.53
C GLU A 41 -2.50 -14.00 13.34
N ASP A 42 -1.78 -13.06 12.71
CA ASP A 42 -2.28 -12.29 11.56
C ASP A 42 -2.69 -13.20 10.40
N ALA A 43 -1.94 -14.27 10.16
CA ALA A 43 -2.24 -15.25 9.11
C ALA A 43 -3.53 -16.04 9.33
N GLN A 44 -4.08 -16.05 10.56
CA GLN A 44 -5.33 -16.74 10.89
C GLN A 44 -6.55 -15.79 10.92
N LEU A 45 -6.34 -14.48 10.78
CA LEU A 45 -7.40 -13.49 10.83
C LEU A 45 -7.97 -13.21 9.44
N ASP A 46 -9.27 -12.98 9.38
CA ASP A 46 -9.90 -12.35 8.22
C ASP A 46 -9.61 -10.84 8.18
N VAL A 47 -10.11 -10.16 7.13
CA VAL A 47 -9.85 -8.73 6.95
C VAL A 47 -10.38 -7.91 8.12
N GLU A 48 -11.57 -8.26 8.63
CA GLU A 48 -12.17 -7.60 9.78
C GLU A 48 -11.31 -7.75 11.03
N GLY A 49 -10.98 -8.99 11.40
CA GLY A 49 -10.16 -9.31 12.56
C GLY A 49 -8.79 -8.64 12.48
N LEU A 50 -8.16 -8.66 11.31
CA LEU A 50 -6.87 -8.03 11.09
C LEU A 50 -6.96 -6.50 11.21
N VAL A 51 -7.99 -5.85 10.67
CA VAL A 51 -8.17 -4.39 10.77
C VAL A 51 -8.45 -3.99 12.22
N ASN A 52 -9.35 -4.71 12.90
CA ASN A 52 -9.72 -4.46 14.29
C ASN A 52 -8.56 -4.67 15.25
N LYS A 53 -7.74 -5.73 15.08
CA LYS A 53 -6.53 -6.00 15.87
C LYS A 53 -5.60 -4.78 15.94
N TYR A 54 -5.47 -4.05 14.83
CA TYR A 54 -4.61 -2.87 14.75
C TYR A 54 -5.32 -1.55 15.13
N GLY A 55 -6.55 -1.59 15.62
CA GLY A 55 -7.29 -0.45 16.16
C GLY A 55 -7.96 0.43 15.11
N TYR A 56 -8.12 -0.04 13.88
CA TYR A 56 -8.88 0.68 12.86
C TYR A 56 -10.37 0.28 12.94
N PRO A 57 -11.31 1.22 12.76
CA PRO A 57 -12.71 0.88 12.59
C PRO A 57 -12.94 0.10 11.30
N PHE A 58 -13.92 -0.78 11.31
CA PHE A 58 -14.28 -1.61 10.16
C PHE A 58 -15.78 -1.56 9.89
N GLU A 59 -16.14 -1.48 8.62
CA GLU A 59 -17.49 -1.63 8.12
C GLU A 59 -17.51 -2.64 6.98
N HIS A 60 -18.48 -3.55 7.00
CA HIS A 60 -18.72 -4.51 5.92
C HIS A 60 -20.06 -4.20 5.24
N HIS A 61 -20.02 -3.97 3.94
CA HIS A 61 -21.20 -3.65 3.12
C HIS A 61 -21.41 -4.73 2.07
N HIS A 62 -22.66 -5.04 1.76
CA HIS A 62 -23.01 -5.96 0.67
C HIS A 62 -23.67 -5.17 -0.46
N VAL A 63 -23.16 -5.33 -1.68
CA VAL A 63 -23.72 -4.71 -2.90
C VAL A 63 -24.15 -5.80 -3.86
N ILE A 64 -25.39 -5.70 -4.33
CA ILE A 64 -25.94 -6.63 -5.32
C ILE A 64 -25.76 -6.02 -6.70
N THR A 65 -25.07 -6.72 -7.60
CA THR A 65 -24.89 -6.29 -8.99
C THR A 65 -26.18 -6.51 -9.79
N GLN A 66 -26.28 -5.88 -10.97
CA GLN A 66 -27.45 -6.02 -11.84
C GLN A 66 -27.70 -7.46 -12.30
N ASP A 67 -26.64 -8.26 -12.44
CA ASP A 67 -26.65 -9.67 -12.80
C ASP A 67 -26.72 -10.61 -11.59
N GLY A 68 -26.89 -10.09 -10.37
CA GLY A 68 -27.25 -10.86 -9.18
C GLY A 68 -26.09 -11.35 -8.31
N TYR A 69 -24.85 -10.91 -8.55
CA TYR A 69 -23.74 -11.22 -7.65
C TYR A 69 -23.81 -10.37 -6.38
N ILE A 70 -23.48 -10.98 -5.24
CA ILE A 70 -23.39 -10.31 -3.94
C ILE A 70 -21.91 -10.02 -3.67
N LEU A 71 -21.52 -8.74 -3.76
CA LEU A 71 -20.16 -8.29 -3.53
C LEU A 71 -20.00 -7.83 -2.07
N GLY A 72 -19.03 -8.39 -1.36
CA GLY A 72 -18.58 -7.88 -0.06
C GLY A 72 -17.62 -6.70 -0.26
N LEU A 73 -17.95 -5.55 0.34
CA LEU A 73 -17.12 -4.36 0.35
C LEU A 73 -16.63 -4.08 1.77
N HIS A 74 -15.31 -3.98 1.93
CA HIS A 74 -14.68 -3.63 3.19
C HIS A 74 -14.33 -2.14 3.22
N ARG A 75 -14.70 -1.45 4.30
CA ARG A 75 -14.45 -0.02 4.47
C ARG A 75 -13.82 0.28 5.82
N ILE A 76 -12.76 1.07 5.78
CA ILE A 76 -12.12 1.69 6.95
C ILE A 76 -12.55 3.17 6.95
N PRO A 77 -13.54 3.58 7.78
CA PRO A 77 -14.13 4.92 7.69
C PRO A 77 -13.19 6.07 8.11
N HIS A 78 -12.18 5.75 8.93
CA HIS A 78 -11.20 6.70 9.44
C HIS A 78 -9.96 5.96 9.98
N GLY A 79 -8.87 6.68 10.25
CA GLY A 79 -7.65 6.10 10.81
C GLY A 79 -7.83 5.60 12.26
N ARG A 80 -6.75 5.25 12.94
CA ARG A 80 -6.76 4.86 14.36
C ARG A 80 -6.27 5.93 15.33
N ASP A 81 -5.52 6.91 14.83
CA ASP A 81 -4.84 7.91 15.64
C ASP A 81 -5.68 9.20 15.82
N GLN A 82 -5.23 10.08 16.71
CA GLN A 82 -5.89 11.35 17.07
C GLN A 82 -6.01 12.36 15.90
N ASN A 83 -5.36 12.09 14.76
CA ASN A 83 -5.49 12.89 13.53
C ASN A 83 -6.81 12.63 12.78
N ASN A 84 -7.74 11.88 13.37
CA ASN A 84 -9.10 11.75 12.85
C ASN A 84 -9.95 12.96 13.19
N THR A 85 -9.94 13.95 12.29
CA THR A 85 -10.94 15.02 12.33
C THR A 85 -12.32 14.45 11.97
N PRO A 86 -13.35 14.65 12.81
CA PRO A 86 -14.72 14.31 12.46
C PRO A 86 -15.18 15.11 11.24
N GLY A 87 -15.81 14.47 10.25
CA GLY A 87 -16.30 15.18 9.06
C GLY A 87 -16.39 14.31 7.81
N LYS A 88 -16.79 14.94 6.69
CA LYS A 88 -16.80 14.30 5.36
C LYS A 88 -15.36 14.09 4.91
N ARG A 89 -15.00 12.85 4.59
CA ARG A 89 -13.68 12.45 4.09
C ARG A 89 -13.79 12.09 2.61
N PRO A 90 -12.79 12.42 1.79
CA PRO A 90 -12.72 11.91 0.42
C PRO A 90 -12.75 10.38 0.45
N ALA A 91 -13.62 9.79 -0.38
CA ALA A 91 -13.67 8.34 -0.53
C ALA A 91 -12.58 7.89 -1.50
N VAL A 92 -11.84 6.84 -1.13
CA VAL A 92 -10.89 6.16 -2.00
C VAL A 92 -11.35 4.73 -2.18
N LEU A 93 -11.58 4.33 -3.43
CA LEU A 93 -11.87 2.95 -3.80
C LEU A 93 -10.57 2.30 -4.28
N VAL A 94 -10.26 1.13 -3.72
CA VAL A 94 -9.09 0.34 -4.10
C VAL A 94 -9.57 -1.04 -4.52
N MET A 95 -9.17 -1.46 -5.73
CA MET A 95 -9.60 -2.71 -6.35
C MET A 95 -8.41 -3.64 -6.53
N HIS A 96 -8.55 -4.86 -6.00
CA HIS A 96 -7.52 -5.88 -6.09
C HIS A 96 -7.32 -6.41 -7.51
N GLY A 97 -6.18 -7.05 -7.75
CA GLY A 97 -5.85 -7.67 -9.03
C GLY A 97 -6.43 -9.07 -9.21
N LEU A 98 -5.97 -9.76 -10.25
CA LEU A 98 -6.32 -11.16 -10.51
C LEU A 98 -5.77 -12.08 -9.40
N LEU A 99 -6.56 -13.07 -8.95
CA LEU A 99 -6.22 -14.01 -7.87
C LEU A 99 -5.85 -13.34 -6.52
N SER A 100 -6.49 -12.22 -6.22
CA SER A 100 -6.22 -11.41 -5.03
C SER A 100 -7.53 -11.05 -4.32
N SER A 101 -7.44 -10.34 -3.18
CA SER A 101 -8.59 -9.88 -2.39
C SER A 101 -8.30 -8.52 -1.76
N SER A 102 -9.26 -7.95 -1.05
CA SER A 102 -9.05 -6.73 -0.27
C SER A 102 -7.97 -6.84 0.82
N ALA A 103 -7.61 -8.06 1.24
CA ALA A 103 -6.61 -8.30 2.29
C ALA A 103 -5.22 -7.73 1.92
N ASP A 104 -4.88 -7.70 0.63
CA ASP A 104 -3.57 -7.25 0.13
C ASP A 104 -3.26 -5.80 0.53
N TYR A 105 -4.29 -4.98 0.72
CA TYR A 105 -4.13 -3.58 1.13
C TYR A 105 -3.94 -3.38 2.63
N VAL A 106 -4.10 -4.43 3.43
CA VAL A 106 -4.04 -4.37 4.90
C VAL A 106 -3.09 -5.37 5.53
N ILE A 107 -2.64 -6.39 4.79
CA ILE A 107 -1.84 -7.52 5.31
C ILE A 107 -0.46 -7.10 5.84
N MET A 108 0.14 -6.07 5.25
CA MET A 108 1.46 -5.58 5.66
C MET A 108 1.47 -4.81 7.00
N GLY A 109 0.34 -4.73 7.70
CA GLY A 109 0.24 -4.05 8.99
C GLY A 109 0.33 -2.51 8.92
N PRO A 110 0.25 -1.84 10.07
CA PRO A 110 0.25 -0.38 10.16
C PRO A 110 1.58 0.23 9.70
N GLY A 111 1.52 1.42 9.08
CA GLY A 111 2.73 2.12 8.61
C GLY A 111 3.26 1.61 7.26
N THR A 112 3.00 0.35 6.90
CA THR A 112 3.40 -0.23 5.61
C THR A 112 2.22 -0.47 4.67
N ALA A 113 1.10 -0.99 5.15
CA ALA A 113 -0.03 -1.31 4.28
C ALA A 113 -0.76 -0.04 3.81
N LEU A 114 -1.19 -0.02 2.55
CA LEU A 114 -1.86 1.13 1.93
C LEU A 114 -3.11 1.56 2.71
N GLY A 115 -3.96 0.59 3.08
CA GLY A 115 -5.19 0.82 3.84
C GLY A 115 -4.95 1.17 5.32
N LYS A 116 -3.70 1.05 5.81
CA LYS A 116 -3.31 1.34 7.20
C LYS A 116 -2.23 2.42 7.28
N HIS A 117 -1.98 3.16 6.20
CA HIS A 117 -0.95 4.19 6.22
C HIS A 117 -1.43 5.44 6.98
N LYS A 118 -0.52 6.07 7.73
CA LYS A 118 -0.80 7.35 8.38
C LYS A 118 -0.90 8.41 7.29
N VAL A 119 -2.10 8.93 7.04
CA VAL A 119 -2.23 10.14 6.24
C VAL A 119 -1.76 11.30 7.12
N TYR A 120 -0.52 11.74 6.92
CA TYR A 120 -0.04 13.02 7.44
C TYR A 120 -0.68 14.12 6.59
N THR A 121 -1.84 14.61 7.02
CA THR A 121 -2.33 15.90 6.54
C THR A 121 -1.63 16.99 7.34
N ASN A 122 -0.87 17.84 6.65
CA ASN A 122 -0.35 19.11 7.19
C ASN A 122 -1.49 20.06 7.55
#